data_AF-A0A127SIP2-F1
#
_entry.id   AF-A0A127SIP2-F1
#
_cell.length_a   1.000
_cell.length_b   1.000
_cell.length_c   1.000
_cell.angle_alpha   90.00
_cell.angle_beta   90.00
_cell.angle_gamma   90.00
#
_symmetry.space_group_name_H-M   'P 1'
#
loop_
_entity.id
_entity.type
_entity.pdbx_description
1 polymer ?
#
loop_
_entity_poly.entity_id
_entity_poly.type
_entity_poly.pdbx_seq_one_letter_code
_entity_poly.pdbx_strand_id
1 'polypeptide(L)'
;MPSQGKVLTVDIPNAKSNFTARKAMIYLPPAALSDRPPALPVMELLAGQPGSPSRLIDAGNIAATMNAYAAKHDGLAPIVLVPDQNGEATHNSLCADTTQGNAETYLTTDVVNWAKKMLPVAKSARMWAMGGFSQ
;
A
#
# COMPACT_ATOMS: atom_id res chain seq x y z
N MET A 1 -16.81 -12.81 -9.13
CA MET A 1 -15.74 -12.35 -8.21
C MET A 1 -15.01 -13.57 -7.66
N PRO A 2 -13.67 -13.56 -7.52
CA PRO A 2 -12.93 -14.68 -6.94
C PRO A 2 -13.25 -14.87 -5.45
N SER A 3 -12.89 -16.03 -4.90
CA SER A 3 -13.04 -16.33 -3.46
C SER A 3 -11.93 -15.75 -2.59
N GLN A 4 -10.81 -15.38 -3.19
CA GLN A 4 -9.65 -14.80 -2.51
C GLN A 4 -9.16 -13.55 -3.24
N GLY A 5 -8.56 -12.66 -2.47
CA GLY A 5 -7.80 -11.52 -2.96
C GLY A 5 -6.48 -11.92 -3.58
N LYS A 6 -5.76 -10.93 -4.10
CA LYS A 6 -4.49 -11.11 -4.81
C LYS A 6 -3.44 -10.15 -4.30
N VAL A 7 -2.22 -10.64 -4.10
CA VAL A 7 -1.04 -9.80 -3.88
C VAL A 7 -0.37 -9.50 -5.22
N LEU A 8 -0.02 -8.24 -5.43
CA LEU A 8 0.67 -7.73 -6.61
C LEU A 8 1.92 -6.96 -6.19
N THR A 9 2.94 -7.04 -7.02
CA THR A 9 4.11 -6.17 -6.94
C THR A 9 3.99 -5.12 -8.03
N VAL A 10 4.18 -3.84 -7.70
CA VAL A 10 4.04 -2.73 -8.65
C VAL A 10 5.19 -1.73 -8.53
N ASP A 11 5.46 -1.06 -9.65
CA ASP A 11 6.30 0.14 -9.69
C ASP A 11 5.38 1.37 -9.63
N ILE A 12 5.57 2.23 -8.61
CA ILE A 12 4.82 3.48 -8.44
C ILE A 12 5.69 4.63 -8.96
N PRO A 13 5.25 5.39 -9.99
CA PRO A 13 5.98 6.55 -10.47
C PRO A 13 6.14 7.62 -9.39
N ASN A 14 7.33 8.22 -9.33
CA ASN A 14 7.76 9.20 -8.32
C ASN A 14 7.82 10.63 -8.88
N ALA A 15 6.87 11.00 -9.75
CA ALA A 15 6.95 12.20 -10.58
C ALA A 15 6.97 13.52 -9.79
N LYS A 16 6.52 13.53 -8.53
CA LYS A 16 6.58 14.71 -7.66
C LYS A 16 7.74 14.67 -6.69
N SER A 17 8.01 13.52 -6.09
CA SER A 17 9.06 13.35 -5.08
C SER A 17 10.46 13.25 -5.67
N ASN A 18 10.60 12.67 -6.87
CA ASN A 18 11.86 12.10 -7.39
C ASN A 18 12.52 11.09 -6.44
N PHE A 19 11.79 10.57 -5.45
CA PHE A 19 12.30 9.61 -4.47
C PHE A 19 12.43 8.23 -5.10
N THR A 20 13.61 7.62 -5.04
CA THR A 20 13.86 6.29 -5.60
C THR A 20 13.41 5.20 -4.63
N ALA A 21 12.12 4.86 -4.70
CA ALA A 21 11.55 3.76 -3.94
C ALA A 21 11.78 2.40 -4.63
N ARG A 22 11.92 1.33 -3.84
CA ARG A 22 11.78 -0.05 -4.33
C ARG A 22 10.31 -0.34 -4.68
N LYS A 23 10.09 -1.48 -5.32
CA LYS A 23 8.74 -1.95 -5.70
C LYS A 23 7.81 -2.02 -4.49
N ALA A 24 6.61 -1.49 -4.65
CA ALA A 24 5.54 -1.57 -3.67
C ALA A 24 4.83 -2.92 -3.77
N MET A 25 4.22 -3.34 -2.65
CA MET A 25 3.31 -4.49 -2.62
C MET A 25 1.88 -4.04 -2.40
N ILE A 26 0.93 -4.73 -3.01
CA ILE A 26 -0.48 -4.41 -2.93
C ILE A 26 -1.26 -5.68 -2.68
N TYR A 27 -2.15 -5.66 -1.69
CA TYR A 27 -3.22 -6.65 -1.58
C TYR A 27 -4.52 -6.05 -2.12
N LEU A 28 -5.12 -6.72 -3.12
CA LEU A 28 -6.44 -6.44 -3.63
C LEU A 28 -7.44 -7.45 -3.06
N PRO A 29 -8.48 -7.02 -2.34
CA PRO A 29 -9.53 -7.92 -1.86
C PRO A 29 -10.37 -8.47 -3.01
N PRO A 30 -11.15 -9.55 -2.80
CA PRO A 30 -12.06 -10.09 -3.81
C PRO A 30 -12.90 -9.01 -4.51
N ALA A 31 -13.49 -8.07 -3.76
CA ALA A 31 -14.33 -7.00 -4.33
C ALA A 31 -13.62 -6.11 -5.36
N ALA A 32 -12.32 -5.86 -5.16
CA ALA A 32 -11.50 -5.09 -6.10
C ALA A 32 -11.26 -5.83 -7.42
N LEU A 33 -11.45 -7.16 -7.43
CA LEU A 33 -11.25 -8.05 -8.57
C LEU A 33 -12.58 -8.46 -9.24
N SER A 34 -13.69 -7.79 -8.90
CA SER A 34 -14.98 -8.00 -9.56
C SER A 34 -15.10 -7.19 -10.86
N ASP A 35 -16.08 -7.52 -11.71
CA ASP A 35 -16.29 -6.83 -12.98
C ASP A 35 -16.71 -5.35 -12.81
N ARG A 36 -17.27 -5.01 -11.63
CA ARG A 36 -17.70 -3.67 -11.25
C ARG A 36 -17.26 -3.39 -9.81
N PRO A 37 -15.96 -3.16 -9.57
CA PRO A 37 -15.44 -3.02 -8.22
C PRO A 37 -15.98 -1.73 -7.58
N PRO A 38 -16.46 -1.79 -6.33
CA PRO A 38 -16.84 -0.59 -5.59
C PRO A 38 -15.58 0.22 -5.24
N ALA A 39 -15.77 1.49 -4.86
CA ALA A 39 -14.68 2.28 -4.31
C ALA A 39 -14.37 1.80 -2.88
N LEU A 40 -13.17 1.26 -2.67
CA LEU A 40 -12.78 0.59 -1.43
C LEU A 40 -11.94 1.48 -0.50
N PRO A 41 -12.01 1.28 0.83
CA PRO A 41 -11.08 1.90 1.76
C PRO A 41 -9.63 1.48 1.47
N VAL A 42 -8.68 2.29 1.92
CA VAL A 42 -7.24 2.04 1.76
C VAL A 42 -6.56 1.99 3.11
N MET A 43 -5.68 1.01 3.29
CA MET A 43 -4.66 1.01 4.35
C MET A 43 -3.28 1.15 3.70
N GLU A 44 -2.62 2.27 3.91
CA GLU A 44 -1.21 2.46 3.54
C GLU A 44 -0.34 2.04 4.72
N LEU A 45 0.39 0.94 4.58
CA LEU A 45 1.17 0.34 5.64
C LEU A 45 2.67 0.44 5.33
N LEU A 46 3.43 0.98 6.29
CA LEU A 46 4.87 1.17 6.16
C LEU A 46 5.62 0.05 6.89
N ALA A 47 6.62 -0.52 6.23
CA ALA A 47 7.45 -1.57 6.80
C ALA A 47 8.40 -1.02 7.88
N GLY A 48 8.89 -1.87 8.78
CA GLY A 48 9.94 -1.45 9.71
C GLY A 48 11.35 -1.45 9.12
N GLN A 49 12.32 -1.01 9.92
CA GLN A 49 13.74 -1.10 9.59
C GLN A 49 14.46 -2.04 10.56
N PRO A 50 15.27 -3.00 10.06
CA PRO A 50 15.47 -3.32 8.65
C PRO A 50 14.21 -3.95 8.02
N GLY A 51 13.94 -3.67 6.74
CA GLY A 51 12.75 -4.20 6.09
C GLY A 51 12.56 -3.92 4.60
N SER A 52 11.45 -4.43 4.08
CA SER A 52 10.99 -4.23 2.71
C SER A 52 9.46 -4.35 2.64
N PRO A 53 8.82 -3.80 1.60
CA PRO A 53 7.40 -4.01 1.37
C PRO A 53 6.96 -5.48 1.36
N SER A 54 7.73 -6.35 0.71
CA SER A 54 7.46 -7.79 0.67
C SER A 54 7.49 -8.43 2.06
N ARG A 55 8.48 -8.09 2.89
CA ARG A 55 8.59 -8.63 4.25
C ARG A 55 7.40 -8.26 5.11
N LEU A 56 6.83 -7.06 4.98
CA LEU A 56 5.64 -6.69 5.74
C LEU A 56 4.42 -7.53 5.32
N ILE A 57 4.22 -7.76 4.02
CA ILE A 57 3.13 -8.63 3.52
C ILE A 57 3.29 -10.05 4.06
N ASP A 58 4.48 -10.63 3.92
CA ASP A 58 4.74 -12.03 4.23
C ASP A 58 4.75 -12.28 5.74
N ALA A 59 5.54 -11.51 6.49
CA ALA A 59 5.68 -11.68 7.94
C ALA A 59 4.44 -11.18 8.71
N GLY A 60 3.75 -10.16 8.19
CA GLY A 60 2.50 -9.65 8.76
C GLY A 60 1.27 -10.49 8.40
N ASN A 61 1.42 -11.53 7.57
CA ASN A 61 0.34 -12.39 7.09
C ASN A 61 -0.86 -11.59 6.55
N ILE A 62 -0.57 -10.50 5.83
CA ILE A 62 -1.58 -9.50 5.42
C ILE A 62 -2.62 -10.15 4.52
N ALA A 63 -2.20 -10.95 3.54
CA ALA A 63 -3.11 -11.58 2.58
C ALA A 63 -4.09 -12.53 3.26
N ALA A 64 -3.64 -13.40 4.16
CA ALA A 64 -4.52 -14.33 4.86
C ALA A 64 -5.49 -13.58 5.79
N THR A 65 -5.01 -12.57 6.52
CA THR A 65 -5.82 -11.75 7.42
C THR A 65 -6.92 -11.01 6.65
N MET A 66 -6.58 -10.36 5.55
CA MET A 66 -7.56 -9.62 4.74
C MET A 66 -8.50 -10.56 3.96
N ASN A 67 -8.06 -11.75 3.55
CA ASN A 67 -8.93 -12.76 2.96
C ASN A 67 -9.96 -13.26 3.98
N ALA A 68 -9.54 -13.54 5.22
CA ALA A 68 -10.43 -13.97 6.28
C ALA A 68 -11.45 -12.89 6.66
N TYR A 69 -11.04 -11.62 6.64
CA TYR A 69 -11.95 -10.49 6.79
C TYR A 69 -12.94 -10.45 5.62
N ALA A 70 -12.46 -10.40 4.38
CA ALA A 70 -13.29 -10.31 3.19
C ALA A 70 -14.33 -11.43 3.11
N ALA A 71 -13.97 -12.66 3.48
CA ALA A 71 -14.89 -13.81 3.49
C ALA A 71 -16.11 -13.62 4.42
N LYS A 72 -16.00 -12.79 5.46
CA LYS A 72 -17.08 -12.46 6.40
C LYS A 72 -17.85 -11.18 6.01
N HIS A 73 -17.42 -10.51 4.96
CA HIS A 73 -17.91 -9.18 4.55
C HIS A 73 -18.19 -9.13 3.03
N ASP A 74 -18.75 -10.20 2.46
CA ASP A 74 -19.15 -10.26 1.04
C ASP A 74 -18.01 -9.94 0.05
N GLY A 75 -16.78 -10.30 0.42
CA GLY A 75 -15.57 -10.03 -0.37
C GLY A 75 -15.00 -8.62 -0.20
N LEU A 76 -15.60 -7.78 0.65
CA LEU A 76 -15.15 -6.43 0.97
C LEU A 76 -14.05 -6.46 2.03
N ALA A 77 -12.92 -5.83 1.72
CA ALA A 77 -11.92 -5.43 2.69
C ALA A 77 -11.20 -4.17 2.14
N PRO A 78 -10.36 -3.50 2.93
CA PRO A 78 -9.53 -2.44 2.40
C PRO A 78 -8.50 -2.96 1.39
N ILE A 79 -8.15 -2.13 0.41
CA ILE A 79 -6.94 -2.32 -0.38
C ILE A 79 -5.76 -1.97 0.52
N VAL A 80 -4.81 -2.90 0.65
CA VAL A 80 -3.60 -2.66 1.43
C VAL A 80 -2.47 -2.27 0.48
N LEU A 81 -1.95 -1.06 0.64
CA LEU A 81 -0.80 -0.55 -0.09
C LEU A 81 0.41 -0.58 0.85
N VAL A 82 1.49 -1.20 0.40
CA VAL A 82 2.76 -1.22 1.12
C VAL A 82 3.81 -0.59 0.22
N PRO A 83 3.90 0.75 0.18
CA PRO A 83 4.96 1.45 -0.53
C PRO A 83 6.31 1.25 0.18
N ASP A 84 7.41 1.47 -0.55
CA ASP A 84 8.73 1.52 0.07
C ASP A 84 9.03 2.96 0.52
N GLN A 85 9.09 3.19 1.82
CA GLN A 85 9.40 4.50 2.38
C GLN A 85 10.90 4.76 2.55
N ASN A 86 11.74 3.74 2.38
CA ASN A 86 13.17 3.81 2.71
C ASN A 86 14.09 3.83 1.49
N GLY A 87 13.66 3.32 0.34
CA GLY A 87 14.50 3.15 -0.86
C GLY A 87 15.49 1.99 -0.74
N GLU A 88 15.87 1.59 0.48
CA GLU A 88 16.78 0.48 0.77
C GLU A 88 16.42 -0.23 2.09
N ALA A 89 17.02 -1.39 2.35
CA ALA A 89 16.64 -2.23 3.49
C ALA A 89 17.03 -1.66 4.86
N THR A 90 18.13 -0.90 4.93
CA THR A 90 18.74 -0.38 6.17
C THR A 90 18.82 1.15 6.21
N HIS A 91 18.25 1.84 5.21
CA HIS A 91 18.22 3.29 5.15
C HIS A 91 16.99 3.83 5.90
N ASN A 92 17.19 4.86 6.72
CA ASN A 92 16.12 5.52 7.45
C ASN A 92 15.82 6.88 6.82
N SER A 93 14.72 6.97 6.07
CA SER A 93 14.27 8.23 5.47
C SER A 93 13.61 9.19 6.46
N LEU A 94 13.37 8.76 7.69
CA LEU A 94 12.55 9.43 8.70
C LEU A 94 11.08 9.64 8.25
N CYS A 95 10.67 8.99 7.16
CA CYS A 95 9.40 9.23 6.48
C CYS A 95 9.17 10.71 6.13
N ALA A 96 10.25 11.48 5.99
CA ALA A 96 10.22 12.93 5.84
C ALA A 96 10.91 13.35 4.55
N ASP A 97 10.58 14.54 4.07
CA ASP A 97 11.38 15.20 3.04
C ASP A 97 12.65 15.76 3.67
N THR A 98 13.80 15.23 3.23
CA THR A 98 15.12 15.56 3.77
C THR A 98 16.15 15.71 2.65
N THR A 99 17.37 16.07 3.00
CA THR A 99 18.50 16.06 2.05
C THR A 99 18.82 14.67 1.49
N GLN A 100 18.32 13.59 2.11
CA GLN A 100 18.51 12.21 1.65
C GLN A 100 17.39 11.74 0.71
N GLY A 101 16.35 12.55 0.49
CA GLY A 101 15.24 12.24 -0.41
C GLY A 101 13.89 12.72 0.12
N ASN A 102 12.91 12.78 -0.80
CA ASN A 102 11.57 13.29 -0.51
C ASN A 102 10.57 12.15 -0.23
N ALA A 103 10.78 11.44 0.89
CA ALA A 103 9.95 10.28 1.23
C ALA A 103 8.52 10.68 1.62
N GLU A 104 8.32 11.82 2.29
CA GLU A 104 6.99 12.31 2.65
C GLU A 104 6.18 12.65 1.39
N THR A 105 6.78 13.37 0.44
CA THR A 105 6.14 13.68 -0.83
C THR A 105 5.81 12.40 -1.61
N TYR A 106 6.68 11.39 -1.58
CA TYR A 106 6.41 10.11 -2.24
C TYR A 106 5.16 9.43 -1.66
N LEU A 107 5.09 9.27 -0.33
CA LEU A 107 3.98 8.61 0.35
C LEU A 107 2.67 9.40 0.20
N THR A 108 2.70 10.69 0.51
CA THR A 108 1.48 11.50 0.61
C THR A 108 0.93 11.95 -0.75
N THR A 109 1.79 12.03 -1.78
CA THR A 109 1.41 12.56 -3.10
C THR A 109 1.51 11.52 -4.20
N ASP A 110 2.69 10.95 -4.44
CA ASP A 110 2.90 10.04 -5.58
C ASP A 110 2.10 8.75 -5.41
N VAL A 111 2.20 8.09 -4.25
CA VAL A 111 1.46 6.85 -3.93
C VAL A 111 -0.05 7.09 -3.96
N VAL A 112 -0.53 8.15 -3.30
CA VAL A 112 -1.97 8.47 -3.24
C VAL A 112 -2.54 8.77 -4.63
N ASN A 113 -1.84 9.58 -5.44
CA ASN A 113 -2.30 9.93 -6.79
C ASN A 113 -2.31 8.72 -7.72
N TRP A 114 -1.27 7.90 -7.65
CA TRP A 114 -1.18 6.67 -8.42
C TRP A 114 -2.32 5.71 -8.05
N ALA A 115 -2.55 5.47 -6.76
CA ALA A 115 -3.60 4.57 -6.30
C ALA A 115 -5.00 5.05 -6.71
N LYS A 116 -5.30 6.35 -6.57
CA LYS A 116 -6.58 6.95 -7.02
C LYS A 116 -6.80 6.84 -8.53
N LYS A 117 -5.74 6.71 -9.32
CA LYS A 117 -5.80 6.58 -10.77
C LYS A 117 -5.90 5.13 -11.23
N MET A 118 -5.17 4.22 -10.57
CA MET A 118 -4.94 2.86 -11.05
C MET A 118 -5.81 1.81 -10.37
N LEU A 119 -6.36 2.10 -9.19
CA LEU A 119 -7.07 1.15 -8.35
C LEU A 119 -8.49 1.63 -8.04
N PRO A 120 -9.43 0.71 -7.70
CA PRO A 120 -10.78 1.06 -7.29
C PRO A 120 -10.82 1.55 -5.83
N VAL A 121 -10.03 2.57 -5.51
CA VAL A 121 -9.94 3.15 -4.16
C VAL A 121 -10.93 4.30 -3.98
N ALA A 122 -11.39 4.49 -2.76
CA ALA A 122 -12.18 5.65 -2.37
C ALA A 122 -11.37 6.95 -2.55
N LYS A 123 -12.01 8.03 -3.00
CA LYS A 123 -11.34 9.32 -3.20
C LYS A 123 -11.26 10.18 -1.93
N SER A 124 -12.20 9.95 -1.01
CA SER A 124 -12.32 10.70 0.24
C SER A 124 -11.27 10.25 1.25
N ALA A 125 -10.56 11.20 1.88
CA ALA A 125 -9.57 10.92 2.92
C ALA A 125 -10.17 10.19 4.15
N ARG A 126 -11.48 10.27 4.39
CA ARG A 126 -12.15 9.54 5.48
C ARG A 126 -12.10 8.01 5.31
N MET A 127 -11.78 7.54 4.11
CA MET A 127 -11.67 6.12 3.76
C MET A 127 -10.21 5.65 3.64
N TRP A 128 -9.26 6.48 4.09
CA TRP A 128 -7.83 6.19 4.07
C TRP A 128 -7.30 6.15 5.49
N ALA A 129 -6.49 5.14 5.76
CA ALA A 129 -5.73 5.02 6.99
C ALA A 129 -4.26 4.78 6.64
N MET A 130 -3.36 5.33 7.46
CA MET A 130 -1.94 5.04 7.41
C MET A 130 -1.53 4.34 8.70
N GLY A 131 -0.65 3.35 8.61
CA GLY A 131 -0.06 2.66 9.76
C GLY A 131 1.35 2.20 9.43
N GLY A 132 2.09 1.75 10.44
CA GLY A 132 3.45 1.24 10.22
C GLY A 132 4.05 0.62 11.45
N PHE A 133 5.14 -0.12 11.25
CA PHE A 133 5.97 -0.66 12.31
C PHE A 133 7.35 0.01 12.25
N SER A 134 7.90 0.41 13.40
CA SER A 134 9.11 1.23 13.59
C SER A 134 10.17 1.19 12.48
N GLN A 135 10.68 2.36 12.09
CA GLN A 135 12.01 2.50 11.48
C GLN A 135 13.12 2.37 12.53
#